data_AF-A0A2S9WUU5-F1
#
_entry.id   AF-A0A2S9WUU5-F1
#
_cell.length_a   1.000
_cell.length_b   1.000
_cell.length_c   1.000
_cell.angle_alpha   90.00
_cell.angle_beta   90.00
_cell.angle_gamma   90.00
#
_symmetry.space_group_name_H-M   'P 1'
#
loop_
_entity.id
_entity.type
_entity.pdbx_description
1 polymer ?
#
loop_
_entity_poly.entity_id
_entity_poly.type
_entity_poly.pdbx_seq_one_letter_code
_entity_poly.pdbx_strand_id
1 'polypeptide(L)'
;MLHARLLFNNINYLHHTKPINGKVTAKREGTPHTHYTFAVVKHTQETPVIEIKPIVEEKINSLWKEFSNEEYCQFSPNSIAEIPNDGIVFIGINPSMTDKVKERLIEKNDINCEFHKLSYDVNLDYRYFKKFFDIAEKTGLNWGHMDLLYNRETNQKKVSSLLKTERGVDFIYKQCMISKIILDKIIDRNNPRIFVVNNTLARELLGEYHLSEPTEKSNHWIGYDFVWNENFGTYTYKNNAFFFTSMLTGQRALDNGSYQRLIWHINYIKNKQGIE
;
A
#
# COMPACT_ATOMS: atom_id res chain seq x y z
N MET A 1 -41.02 11.34 -26.37
CA MET A 1 -40.19 10.52 -25.47
C MET A 1 -38.96 10.05 -26.24
N LEU A 2 -37.78 10.59 -25.93
CA LEU A 2 -36.51 10.12 -26.51
C LEU A 2 -35.95 9.03 -25.58
N HIS A 3 -35.88 7.79 -26.05
CA HIS A 3 -35.12 6.72 -25.37
C HIS A 3 -33.68 6.77 -25.89
N ALA A 4 -32.80 7.48 -25.17
CA ALA A 4 -31.36 7.41 -25.42
C ALA A 4 -30.79 6.24 -24.62
N ARG A 5 -30.37 5.16 -25.29
CA ARG A 5 -29.54 4.11 -24.69
C ARG A 5 -28.09 4.62 -24.65
N LEU A 6 -27.61 4.97 -23.47
CA LEU A 6 -26.19 5.22 -23.22
C LEU A 6 -25.47 3.86 -23.19
N LEU A 7 -24.76 3.53 -24.26
CA LEU A 7 -23.77 2.44 -24.25
C LEU A 7 -22.45 3.02 -23.79
N PHE A 8 -22.17 2.92 -22.50
CA PHE A 8 -20.81 3.08 -21.99
C PHE A 8 -20.06 1.78 -22.28
N ASN A 9 -19.19 1.80 -23.29
CA ASN A 9 -18.17 0.77 -23.37
C ASN A 9 -17.26 0.93 -22.14
N ASN A 10 -17.00 -0.16 -21.43
CA ASN A 10 -16.07 -0.21 -20.30
C ASN A 10 -14.73 0.41 -20.72
N ILE A 11 -14.42 1.59 -20.20
CA ILE A 11 -13.12 2.23 -20.35
C ILE A 11 -12.60 2.46 -18.92
N ASN A 12 -11.54 1.75 -18.57
CA ASN A 12 -10.80 1.96 -17.33
C ASN A 12 -10.13 3.33 -17.41
N TYR A 13 -10.50 4.28 -16.54
CA TYR A 13 -10.00 5.66 -16.61
C TYR A 13 -9.04 5.97 -15.47
N LEU A 14 -7.77 6.10 -15.88
CA LEU A 14 -6.60 6.52 -15.11
C LEU A 14 -6.68 7.98 -14.65
N HIS A 15 -5.99 8.25 -13.55
CA HIS A 15 -5.63 9.57 -13.06
C HIS A 15 -4.74 10.30 -14.08
N HIS A 16 -5.35 10.98 -15.04
CA HIS A 16 -4.68 11.96 -15.87
C HIS A 16 -5.41 13.30 -15.79
N THR A 17 -4.63 14.36 -15.57
CA THR A 17 -5.04 15.77 -15.54
C THR A 17 -5.30 16.37 -16.94
N LYS A 18 -5.41 15.53 -17.98
CA LYS A 18 -5.75 16.00 -19.33
C LYS A 18 -7.25 15.83 -19.56
N PRO A 19 -7.99 16.89 -19.98
CA PRO A 19 -9.37 16.72 -20.40
C PRO A 19 -9.43 15.70 -21.55
N ILE A 20 -10.09 14.57 -21.31
CA ILE A 20 -10.36 13.60 -22.37
C ILE A 20 -11.62 14.08 -23.08
N ASN A 21 -11.44 14.56 -24.32
CA ASN A 21 -12.57 14.90 -25.18
C ASN A 21 -13.26 13.62 -25.64
N GLY A 22 -14.35 13.25 -24.98
CA GLY A 22 -15.26 12.21 -25.46
C GLY A 22 -16.16 12.76 -26.57
N LYS A 23 -16.25 12.05 -27.71
CA LYS A 23 -17.27 12.31 -28.73
C LYS A 23 -18.44 11.36 -28.52
N VAL A 24 -19.64 11.91 -28.27
CA VAL A 24 -20.88 11.13 -28.29
C VAL A 24 -21.68 11.57 -29.51
N THR A 25 -21.96 10.64 -30.41
CA THR A 25 -22.81 10.87 -31.58
C THR A 25 -24.22 10.38 -31.31
N ALA A 26 -25.16 11.32 -31.14
CA ALA A 26 -26.59 10.99 -31.14
C ALA A 26 -27.15 11.19 -32.56
N LYS A 27 -27.84 10.17 -33.08
CA LYS A 27 -28.54 10.25 -34.38
C LYS A 27 -30.05 10.29 -34.13
N ARG A 28 -30.71 11.35 -34.59
CA ARG A 28 -32.16 11.38 -34.77
C ARG A 28 -32.42 11.16 -36.26
N GLU A 29 -33.28 10.21 -36.61
CA GLU A 29 -33.63 9.98 -38.02
C GLU A 29 -34.25 11.26 -38.62
N GLY A 30 -33.70 11.70 -39.76
CA GLY A 30 -34.24 12.82 -40.54
C GLY A 30 -33.65 14.22 -40.29
N THR A 31 -32.59 14.39 -39.49
CA THR A 31 -31.95 15.71 -39.28
C THR A 31 -30.43 15.69 -39.51
N PRO A 32 -29.81 16.79 -39.99
CA PRO A 32 -28.37 16.87 -40.20
C PRO A 32 -27.56 16.62 -38.92
N HIS A 33 -26.42 15.96 -39.05
CA HIS A 33 -25.56 15.54 -37.93
C HIS A 33 -25.13 16.71 -37.03
N THR A 34 -25.79 16.88 -35.89
CA THR A 34 -25.34 17.83 -34.87
C THR A 34 -24.29 17.17 -33.99
N HIS A 35 -23.05 17.63 -34.07
CA HIS A 35 -21.97 17.15 -33.21
C HIS A 35 -22.00 17.94 -31.91
N TYR A 36 -22.38 17.29 -30.81
CA TYR A 36 -22.24 17.86 -29.48
C TYR A 36 -20.88 17.44 -28.91
N THR A 37 -20.04 18.42 -28.59
CA THR A 37 -18.79 18.18 -27.85
C THR A 37 -19.06 18.58 -26.41
N PHE A 38 -19.08 17.61 -25.50
CA PHE A 38 -19.14 17.88 -24.07
C PHE A 38 -17.74 17.72 -23.50
N ALA A 39 -17.22 18.75 -22.83
CA ALA A 39 -16.04 18.61 -21.99
C ALA A 39 -16.49 17.95 -20.69
N VAL A 40 -16.07 16.71 -20.44
CA VAL A 40 -16.19 16.11 -19.11
C VAL A 40 -15.03 16.67 -18.28
N VAL A 41 -15.30 17.77 -17.57
CA VAL A 41 -14.37 18.27 -16.55
C VAL A 41 -14.52 17.37 -15.33
N LYS A 42 -13.65 16.35 -15.21
CA LYS A 42 -13.53 15.61 -13.95
C LYS A 42 -12.84 16.56 -12.98
N HIS A 43 -13.55 17.02 -11.96
CA HIS A 43 -12.92 17.62 -10.78
C HIS A 43 -12.06 16.52 -10.14
N THR A 44 -10.76 16.48 -10.45
CA THR A 44 -9.79 15.75 -9.64
C THR A 44 -9.65 16.53 -8.34
N GLN A 45 -10.43 16.18 -7.33
CA GLN A 45 -10.03 16.51 -5.97
C GLN A 45 -8.72 15.75 -5.74
N GLU A 46 -7.64 16.47 -5.42
CA GLU A 46 -6.42 15.83 -4.93
C GLU A 46 -6.81 15.03 -3.70
N THR A 47 -6.63 13.70 -3.75
CA THR A 47 -6.88 12.84 -2.60
C THR A 47 -6.00 13.34 -1.45
N PRO A 48 -6.58 13.72 -0.30
CA PRO A 48 -5.78 14.15 0.84
C PRO A 48 -4.76 13.07 1.23
N VAL A 49 -3.50 13.46 1.43
CA VAL A 49 -2.41 12.55 1.79
C VAL A 49 -1.78 12.91 3.13
N ILE A 50 -1.21 11.91 3.78
CA ILE A 50 -0.31 12.03 4.93
C ILE A 50 1.11 12.06 4.39
N GLU A 51 1.79 13.20 4.54
CA GLU A 51 3.20 13.35 4.21
C GLU A 51 4.06 12.53 5.18
N ILE A 52 4.69 11.47 4.66
CA ILE A 52 5.50 10.53 5.45
C ILE A 52 6.96 10.99 5.52
N LYS A 53 7.50 11.50 4.42
CA LYS A 53 8.89 11.94 4.34
C LYS A 53 9.36 12.79 5.55
N PRO A 54 8.69 13.90 5.91
CA PRO A 54 9.13 14.75 7.02
C PRO A 54 9.05 14.06 8.39
N ILE A 55 8.30 12.96 8.52
CA ILE A 55 8.13 12.23 9.79
C ILE A 55 9.33 11.32 10.07
N VAL A 56 9.91 10.71 9.03
CA VAL A 56 10.86 9.61 9.19
C VAL A 56 12.24 9.82 8.58
N GLU A 57 12.42 10.79 7.68
CA GLU A 57 13.68 10.99 6.94
C GLU A 57 14.91 11.07 7.85
N GLU A 58 14.87 11.93 8.86
CA GLU A 58 16.00 12.08 9.79
C GLU A 58 16.28 10.80 10.58
N LYS A 59 15.23 10.08 10.99
CA LYS A 59 15.34 8.85 11.78
C LYS A 59 15.94 7.71 10.97
N ILE A 60 15.49 7.55 9.72
CA ILE A 60 16.03 6.56 8.79
C ILE A 60 17.49 6.87 8.49
N ASN A 61 17.82 8.13 8.15
CA ASN A 61 19.19 8.52 7.83
C ASN A 61 20.13 8.36 9.03
N SER A 62 19.65 8.65 10.24
CA SER A 62 20.44 8.44 11.46
C SER A 62 20.69 6.95 11.72
N LEU A 63 19.68 6.11 11.51
CA LEU A 63 19.82 4.65 11.61
C LEU A 63 20.85 4.13 10.60
N TRP A 64 20.79 4.58 9.34
CA TRP A 64 21.76 4.15 8.32
C TRP A 64 23.19 4.57 8.64
N LYS A 65 23.39 5.75 9.24
CA LYS A 65 24.72 6.18 9.72
C LYS A 65 25.22 5.30 10.85
N GLU A 66 24.36 4.95 11.81
CA GLU A 66 24.70 4.08 12.94
C GLU A 66 25.17 2.69 12.49
N PHE A 67 24.58 2.14 11.42
CA PHE A 67 24.90 0.81 10.88
C PHE A 67 25.73 0.86 9.60
N SER A 68 26.41 1.98 9.32
CA SER A 68 27.12 2.23 8.05
C SER A 68 28.23 1.23 7.71
N ASN A 69 28.79 0.54 8.71
CA ASN A 69 29.80 -0.50 8.49
C ASN A 69 29.21 -1.88 8.14
N GLU A 70 27.89 -2.02 8.18
CA GLU A 70 27.21 -3.29 7.94
C GLU A 70 26.93 -3.50 6.44
N GLU A 71 27.08 -4.74 5.96
CA GLU A 71 26.84 -5.08 4.54
C GLU A 71 25.41 -4.70 4.09
N TYR A 72 24.43 -4.84 4.98
CA TYR A 72 23.03 -4.54 4.73
C TYR A 72 22.68 -3.05 4.72
N CYS A 73 23.66 -2.17 4.99
CA CYS A 73 23.53 -0.72 4.89
C CYS A 73 24.37 -0.11 3.75
N GLN A 74 24.96 -0.94 2.87
CA GLN A 74 25.72 -0.47 1.70
C GLN A 74 24.85 0.27 0.66
N PHE A 75 23.54 0.02 0.66
CA PHE A 75 22.60 0.70 -0.22
C PHE A 75 21.71 1.64 0.58
N SER A 76 21.35 2.77 -0.03
CA SER A 76 20.39 3.69 0.57
C SER A 76 19.06 3.01 0.87
N PRO A 77 18.41 3.41 1.98
CA PRO A 77 17.06 2.95 2.28
C PRO A 77 16.06 3.44 1.22
N ASN A 78 14.88 2.80 1.18
CA ASN A 78 13.73 3.36 0.48
C ASN A 78 12.55 3.47 1.44
N SER A 79 11.82 4.58 1.35
CA SER A 79 10.51 4.73 2.00
C SER A 79 9.51 5.32 1.02
N ILE A 80 8.22 5.16 1.33
CA ILE A 80 7.17 5.93 0.68
C ILE A 80 7.22 7.39 1.15
N ALA A 81 6.96 8.33 0.25
CA ALA A 81 6.90 9.76 0.56
C ALA A 81 5.58 10.18 1.22
N GLU A 82 4.48 9.52 0.84
CA GLU A 82 3.12 9.88 1.23
C GLU A 82 2.19 8.65 1.21
N ILE A 83 1.14 8.68 2.03
CA ILE A 83 0.08 7.64 2.06
C ILE A 83 -1.27 8.37 2.00
N PRO A 84 -2.28 7.87 1.25
CA PRO A 84 -3.61 8.46 1.29
C PRO A 84 -4.17 8.55 2.72
N ASN A 85 -4.98 9.57 3.01
CA ASN A 85 -5.62 9.73 4.32
C ASN A 85 -6.64 8.63 4.62
N ASP A 86 -7.24 8.02 3.61
CA ASP A 86 -8.31 7.03 3.70
C ASP A 86 -8.04 5.80 2.80
N GLY A 87 -9.00 4.87 2.75
CA GLY A 87 -8.92 3.68 1.91
C GLY A 87 -8.00 2.58 2.44
N ILE A 88 -7.40 1.82 1.51
CA ILE A 88 -6.64 0.60 1.78
C ILE A 88 -5.15 0.92 1.94
N VAL A 89 -4.51 0.38 2.98
CA VAL A 89 -3.04 0.41 3.09
C VAL A 89 -2.50 -0.99 2.98
N PHE A 90 -1.68 -1.22 1.95
CA PHE A 90 -0.96 -2.46 1.80
C PHE A 90 0.36 -2.39 2.57
N ILE A 91 0.62 -3.39 3.41
CA ILE A 91 1.83 -3.50 4.22
C ILE A 91 2.68 -4.63 3.68
N GLY A 92 3.81 -4.25 3.08
CA GLY A 92 4.89 -5.11 2.68
C GLY A 92 5.98 -5.22 3.76
N ILE A 93 7.09 -5.86 3.40
CA ILE A 93 8.22 -6.05 4.30
C ILE A 93 9.38 -5.12 3.96
N ASN A 94 9.83 -5.14 2.71
CA ASN A 94 10.99 -4.39 2.30
C ASN A 94 10.97 -4.13 0.79
N PRO A 95 11.53 -2.99 0.34
CA PRO A 95 11.59 -2.64 -1.07
C PRO A 95 12.47 -3.62 -1.85
N SER A 96 12.03 -4.00 -3.06
CA SER A 96 12.85 -4.80 -3.96
C SER A 96 13.96 -3.96 -4.60
N MET A 97 15.06 -4.63 -4.95
CA MET A 97 16.21 -4.05 -5.63
C MET A 97 16.53 -4.89 -6.87
N THR A 98 16.36 -4.28 -8.04
CA THR A 98 16.79 -4.87 -9.31
C THR A 98 18.26 -4.56 -9.56
N ASP A 99 18.93 -5.30 -10.45
CA ASP A 99 20.34 -5.05 -10.79
C ASP A 99 20.57 -3.61 -11.29
N LYS A 100 19.64 -3.09 -12.11
CA LYS A 100 19.70 -1.69 -12.57
C LYS A 100 19.61 -0.68 -11.42
N VAL A 101 18.76 -0.95 -10.42
CA VAL A 101 18.67 -0.09 -9.23
C VAL A 101 19.97 -0.18 -8.43
N LYS A 102 20.53 -1.38 -8.30
CA LYS A 102 21.79 -1.61 -7.60
C LYS A 102 22.95 -0.85 -8.25
N GLU A 103 23.11 -0.94 -9.57
CA GLU A 103 24.11 -0.20 -10.35
C GLU A 103 23.99 1.31 -10.12
N ARG A 104 22.78 1.86 -10.29
CA ARG A 104 22.50 3.29 -10.04
C ARG A 104 22.88 3.71 -8.62
N LEU A 105 22.60 2.87 -7.62
CA LEU A 105 22.92 3.19 -6.22
C LEU A 105 24.43 3.17 -5.95
N ILE A 106 25.16 2.26 -6.57
CA ILE A 106 26.64 2.22 -6.50
C ILE A 106 27.23 3.50 -7.11
N GLU A 107 26.73 3.90 -8.29
CA GLU A 107 27.19 5.13 -8.97
C GLU A 107 26.87 6.39 -8.17
N LYS A 108 25.67 6.45 -7.57
CA LYS A 108 25.24 7.60 -6.77
C LYS A 108 26.07 7.75 -5.48
N ASN A 109 26.50 6.63 -4.88
CA ASN A 109 27.28 6.59 -3.64
C ASN A 109 26.71 7.49 -2.52
N ASP A 110 25.40 7.42 -2.33
CA ASP A 110 24.65 8.20 -1.34
C ASP A 110 23.84 7.23 -0.47
N ILE A 111 24.09 7.27 0.84
CA ILE A 111 23.44 6.41 1.83
C ILE A 111 22.16 7.02 2.41
N ASN A 112 21.79 8.25 2.03
CA ASN A 112 20.56 8.87 2.49
C ASN A 112 19.33 8.20 1.87
N CYS A 113 18.24 8.17 2.64
CA CYS A 113 16.97 7.58 2.25
C CYS A 113 16.44 8.19 0.95
N GLU A 114 16.10 7.33 0.01
CA GLU A 114 15.27 7.74 -1.12
C GLU A 114 13.80 7.62 -0.74
N PHE A 115 13.00 8.53 -1.31
CA PHE A 115 11.55 8.54 -1.15
C PHE A 115 10.90 8.44 -2.52
N HIS A 116 9.92 7.56 -2.64
CA HIS A 116 9.12 7.42 -3.86
C HIS A 116 7.68 7.82 -3.61
N LYS A 117 7.02 8.35 -4.64
CA LYS A 117 5.58 8.56 -4.71
C LYS A 117 4.98 7.49 -5.61
N LEU A 118 3.80 6.97 -5.25
CA LEU A 118 3.04 6.12 -6.16
C LEU A 118 2.50 7.00 -7.28
N SER A 119 2.72 6.63 -8.54
CA SER A 119 2.22 7.42 -9.66
C SER A 119 0.74 7.18 -9.93
N TYR A 120 0.19 6.09 -9.37
CA TYR A 120 -1.17 5.62 -9.60
C TYR A 120 -1.47 5.33 -11.09
N ASP A 121 -0.42 5.20 -11.91
CA ASP A 121 -0.52 4.85 -13.32
C ASP A 121 -0.09 3.40 -13.51
N VAL A 122 -1.06 2.54 -13.84
CA VAL A 122 -0.85 1.10 -14.05
C VAL A 122 0.20 0.79 -15.12
N ASN A 123 0.43 1.71 -16.06
CA ASN A 123 1.40 1.54 -17.15
C ASN A 123 2.80 2.02 -16.78
N LEU A 124 2.92 2.94 -15.82
CA LEU A 124 4.21 3.48 -15.36
C LEU A 124 4.70 2.79 -14.08
N ASP A 125 3.77 2.36 -13.23
CA ASP A 125 4.10 1.73 -11.96
C ASP A 125 4.57 0.28 -12.14
N TYR A 126 5.44 -0.12 -11.23
CA TYR A 126 6.09 -1.42 -11.24
C TYR A 126 5.06 -2.55 -11.30
N ARG A 127 5.31 -3.59 -12.10
CA ARG A 127 4.42 -4.77 -12.29
C ARG A 127 3.89 -5.35 -10.97
N TYR A 128 4.70 -5.25 -9.92
CA TYR A 128 4.34 -5.59 -8.54
C TYR A 128 3.02 -4.96 -8.08
N PHE A 129 2.78 -3.69 -8.39
CA PHE A 129 1.60 -2.94 -7.93
C PHE A 129 0.31 -3.26 -8.70
N LYS A 130 0.37 -4.03 -9.80
CA LYS A 130 -0.81 -4.29 -10.64
C LYS A 130 -2.02 -4.86 -9.86
N LYS A 131 -1.79 -5.75 -8.89
CA LYS A 131 -2.90 -6.28 -8.07
C LYS A 131 -3.42 -5.29 -7.03
N PHE A 132 -2.59 -4.33 -6.62
CA PHE A 132 -2.97 -3.29 -5.65
C PHE A 132 -3.96 -2.35 -6.33
N PHE A 133 -3.66 -1.94 -7.56
CA PHE A 133 -4.58 -1.23 -8.46
C PHE A 133 -5.89 -1.99 -8.69
N ASP A 134 -5.82 -3.27 -9.05
CA ASP A 134 -7.02 -4.06 -9.33
C ASP A 134 -7.93 -4.20 -8.10
N ILE A 135 -7.36 -4.34 -6.90
CA ILE A 135 -8.14 -4.33 -5.65
C ILE A 135 -8.77 -2.94 -5.43
N ALA A 136 -8.00 -1.86 -5.57
CA ALA A 136 -8.49 -0.49 -5.40
C ALA A 136 -9.65 -0.19 -6.37
N GLU A 137 -9.50 -0.54 -7.65
CA GLU A 137 -10.53 -0.37 -8.68
C GLU A 137 -11.81 -1.15 -8.34
N LYS A 138 -11.67 -2.42 -7.93
CA LYS A 138 -12.82 -3.29 -7.60
C LYS A 138 -13.51 -2.97 -6.28
N THR A 139 -12.87 -2.18 -5.43
CA THR A 139 -13.42 -1.74 -4.14
C THR A 139 -13.85 -0.29 -4.15
N GLY A 140 -13.40 0.48 -5.15
CA GLY A 140 -13.59 1.92 -5.24
C GLY A 140 -12.88 2.70 -4.14
N LEU A 141 -11.89 2.11 -3.47
CA LEU A 141 -11.14 2.75 -2.39
C LEU A 141 -9.81 3.31 -2.89
N ASN A 142 -9.38 4.43 -2.32
CA ASN A 142 -7.99 4.87 -2.43
C ASN A 142 -7.05 3.80 -1.88
N TRP A 143 -5.79 3.79 -2.34
CA TRP A 143 -4.82 2.82 -1.84
C TRP A 143 -3.43 3.40 -1.63
N GLY A 144 -2.75 2.94 -0.58
CA GLY A 144 -1.35 3.25 -0.32
C GLY A 144 -0.54 1.98 -0.08
N HIS A 145 0.77 2.12 -0.09
CA HIS A 145 1.70 1.04 0.24
C HIS A 145 2.79 1.54 1.16
N MET A 146 3.16 0.72 2.14
CA MET A 146 4.38 0.90 2.91
C MET A 146 5.05 -0.43 3.18
N ASP A 147 6.37 -0.41 3.25
CA ASP A 147 7.16 -1.52 3.78
C ASP A 147 7.51 -1.23 5.24
N LEU A 148 7.55 -2.27 6.08
CA LEU A 148 7.95 -2.12 7.49
C LEU A 148 9.45 -1.91 7.68
N LEU A 149 10.25 -2.40 6.73
CA LEU A 149 11.69 -2.26 6.69
C LEU A 149 12.10 -1.41 5.49
N TYR A 150 13.13 -0.61 5.67
CA TYR A 150 13.65 0.30 4.66
C TYR A 150 14.85 -0.29 3.90
N ASN A 151 15.41 -1.39 4.43
CA ASN A 151 16.58 -2.03 3.86
C ASN A 151 16.23 -2.73 2.54
N ARG A 152 17.01 -2.43 1.50
CA ARG A 152 16.80 -2.99 0.16
C ARG A 152 17.49 -4.33 0.01
N GLU A 153 16.96 -5.37 0.65
CA GLU A 153 17.49 -6.74 0.55
C GLU A 153 16.46 -7.68 -0.08
N THR A 154 16.73 -8.12 -1.31
CA THR A 154 15.82 -9.05 -2.02
C THR A 154 15.99 -10.50 -1.59
N ASN A 155 17.13 -10.85 -0.98
CA ASN A 155 17.39 -12.19 -0.53
C ASN A 155 16.86 -12.42 0.89
N GLN A 156 15.71 -13.09 0.96
CA GLN A 156 15.08 -13.47 2.24
C GLN A 156 16.00 -14.27 3.18
N LYS A 157 17.00 -15.01 2.65
CA LYS A 157 17.99 -15.69 3.48
C LYS A 157 18.91 -14.70 4.21
N LYS A 158 19.23 -13.57 3.58
CA LYS A 158 20.03 -12.51 4.21
C LYS A 158 19.24 -11.81 5.31
N VAL A 159 17.95 -11.50 5.07
CA VAL A 159 17.07 -10.99 6.14
C VAL A 159 16.97 -11.99 7.29
N SER A 160 16.80 -13.28 6.98
CA SER A 160 16.79 -14.35 7.99
C SER A 160 18.11 -14.47 8.77
N SER A 161 19.26 -14.13 8.17
CA SER A 161 20.53 -14.11 8.91
C SER A 161 20.67 -12.92 9.84
N LEU A 162 20.06 -11.76 9.53
CA LEU A 162 20.06 -10.60 10.43
C LEU A 162 19.41 -10.95 11.77
N LEU A 163 18.29 -11.69 11.70
CA LEU A 163 17.53 -12.15 12.87
C LEU A 163 18.29 -13.18 13.74
N LYS A 164 19.46 -13.64 13.32
CA LYS A 164 20.31 -14.57 14.09
C LYS A 164 21.40 -13.89 14.90
N THR A 165 21.55 -12.57 14.76
CA THR A 165 22.58 -11.79 15.44
C THR A 165 21.93 -10.70 16.28
N GLU A 166 22.51 -10.38 17.44
CA GLU A 166 22.00 -9.30 18.30
C GLU A 166 21.99 -7.95 17.54
N ARG A 167 23.06 -7.66 16.80
CA ARG A 167 23.18 -6.42 16.00
C ARG A 167 22.14 -6.34 14.88
N GLY A 168 21.90 -7.45 14.18
CA GLY A 168 20.87 -7.52 13.15
C GLY A 168 19.45 -7.42 13.73
N VAL A 169 19.18 -8.03 14.89
CA VAL A 169 17.90 -7.87 15.61
C VAL A 169 17.69 -6.41 16.03
N ASP A 170 18.69 -5.75 16.61
CA ASP A 170 18.64 -4.31 16.94
C ASP A 170 18.35 -3.45 15.70
N PHE A 171 18.99 -3.75 14.57
CA PHE A 171 18.74 -3.06 13.30
C PHE A 171 17.29 -3.21 12.82
N ILE A 172 16.77 -4.44 12.77
CA ILE A 172 15.37 -4.70 12.36
C ILE A 172 14.40 -4.03 13.34
N TYR A 173 14.65 -4.14 14.65
CA TYR A 173 13.80 -3.55 15.68
C TYR A 173 13.72 -2.03 15.54
N LYS A 174 14.86 -1.35 15.34
CA LYS A 174 14.89 0.10 15.11
C LYS A 174 14.12 0.51 13.85
N GLN A 175 14.21 -0.27 12.77
CA GLN A 175 13.38 -0.03 11.58
C GLN A 175 11.87 -0.20 11.90
N CYS A 176 11.49 -1.25 12.62
CA CYS A 176 10.12 -1.46 13.08
C CYS A 176 9.61 -0.29 13.92
N MET A 177 10.44 0.27 14.80
CA MET A 177 10.06 1.44 15.62
C MET A 177 9.86 2.70 14.79
N ILE A 178 10.63 2.91 13.72
CA ILE A 178 10.38 4.00 12.78
C ILE A 178 9.06 3.77 12.04
N SER A 179 8.81 2.55 11.55
CA SER A 179 7.55 2.18 10.89
C SER A 179 6.34 2.32 11.81
N LYS A 180 6.50 2.03 13.10
CA LYS A 180 5.46 2.23 14.12
C LYS A 180 5.02 3.69 14.21
N ILE A 181 5.91 4.67 14.01
CA ILE A 181 5.54 6.10 14.00
C ILE A 181 4.54 6.38 12.88
N ILE A 182 4.76 5.80 11.69
CA ILE A 182 3.84 5.92 10.55
C ILE A 182 2.53 5.20 10.88
N LEU A 183 2.60 3.95 11.33
CA LEU A 183 1.43 3.12 11.62
C LEU A 183 0.54 3.75 12.70
N ASP A 184 1.12 4.26 13.79
CA ASP A 184 0.37 4.94 14.86
C ASP A 184 -0.29 6.25 14.37
N LYS A 185 0.26 6.87 13.32
CA LYS A 185 -0.32 8.07 12.68
C LYS A 185 -1.50 7.71 11.77
N ILE A 186 -1.44 6.58 11.06
CA ILE A 186 -2.45 6.20 10.07
C ILE A 186 -3.53 5.25 10.61
N ILE A 187 -3.29 4.57 11.73
CA ILE A 187 -4.26 3.72 12.44
C ILE A 187 -5.00 4.59 13.45
N ASP A 188 -6.14 5.12 13.01
CA ASP A 188 -7.04 5.91 13.85
C ASP A 188 -8.27 5.08 14.23
N ARG A 189 -8.65 5.10 15.51
CA ARG A 189 -9.86 4.44 16.02
C ARG A 189 -11.14 5.10 15.51
N ASN A 190 -11.09 6.41 15.27
CA ASN A 190 -12.23 7.23 14.89
C ASN A 190 -12.42 7.31 13.37
N ASN A 191 -11.38 6.99 12.60
CA ASN A 191 -11.41 6.94 11.15
C ASN A 191 -10.85 5.60 10.66
N PRO A 192 -11.65 4.51 10.75
CA PRO A 192 -11.16 3.17 10.46
C PRO A 192 -10.83 3.00 8.98
N ARG A 193 -9.73 2.28 8.73
CA ARG A 193 -9.20 1.91 7.43
C ARG A 193 -9.07 0.40 7.32
N ILE A 194 -8.82 -0.05 6.09
CA ILE A 194 -8.54 -1.44 5.78
C ILE A 194 -7.05 -1.60 5.51
N PHE A 195 -6.42 -2.54 6.19
CA PHE A 195 -5.02 -2.89 6.00
C PHE A 195 -4.90 -4.27 5.39
N VAL A 196 -4.02 -4.43 4.40
CA VAL A 196 -3.72 -5.72 3.78
C VAL A 196 -2.24 -6.00 3.95
N VAL A 197 -1.91 -6.89 4.89
CA VAL A 197 -0.55 -7.33 5.18
C VAL A 197 -0.25 -8.51 4.26
N ASN A 198 0.55 -8.27 3.23
CA ASN A 198 0.76 -9.22 2.12
C ASN A 198 2.14 -9.90 2.19
N ASN A 199 2.72 -10.00 3.39
CA ASN A 199 4.00 -10.68 3.61
C ASN A 199 4.04 -11.35 4.99
N THR A 200 4.55 -12.58 5.05
CA THR A 200 4.61 -13.38 6.29
C THR A 200 5.54 -12.79 7.34
N LEU A 201 6.70 -12.24 6.94
CA LEU A 201 7.59 -11.60 7.91
C LEU A 201 6.99 -10.26 8.39
N ALA A 202 6.35 -9.51 7.50
CA ALA A 202 5.65 -8.27 7.93
C ALA A 202 4.55 -8.58 8.95
N ARG A 203 3.83 -9.68 8.75
CA ARG A 203 2.83 -10.20 9.70
C ARG A 203 3.44 -10.46 11.09
N GLU A 204 4.62 -11.09 11.15
CA GLU A 204 5.32 -11.38 12.42
C GLU A 204 5.83 -10.11 13.10
N LEU A 205 6.38 -9.16 12.33
CA LEU A 205 6.92 -7.90 12.87
C LEU A 205 5.85 -6.95 13.41
N LEU A 206 4.59 -7.07 12.98
CA LEU A 206 3.51 -6.20 13.46
C LEU A 206 3.08 -6.49 14.90
N GLY A 207 3.07 -7.76 15.30
CA GLY A 207 2.65 -8.18 16.64
C GLY A 207 1.88 -9.50 16.65
N GLU A 208 0.98 -9.64 17.62
CA GLU A 208 0.36 -10.91 18.00
C GLU A 208 -1.14 -10.98 17.69
N TYR A 209 -1.66 -12.21 17.64
CA TYR A 209 -3.03 -12.53 17.23
C TYR A 209 -3.76 -13.16 18.40
N HIS A 210 -4.92 -12.60 18.71
CA HIS A 210 -5.72 -13.03 19.84
C HIS A 210 -7.17 -13.28 19.41
N LEU A 211 -7.81 -14.28 20.03
CA LEU A 211 -9.26 -14.52 19.86
C LEU A 211 -10.10 -13.54 20.68
N SER A 212 -9.50 -12.93 21.70
CA SER A 212 -10.10 -11.93 22.59
C SER A 212 -9.04 -10.91 23.01
N GLU A 213 -9.47 -9.76 23.51
CA GLU A 213 -8.55 -8.74 24.04
C GLU A 213 -7.58 -9.35 25.08
N PRO A 214 -6.25 -9.18 24.90
CA PRO A 214 -5.27 -9.73 25.83
C PRO A 214 -5.21 -8.91 27.12
N THR A 215 -4.81 -9.56 28.22
CA THR A 215 -4.64 -8.90 29.52
C THR A 215 -3.34 -8.10 29.62
N GLU A 216 -2.34 -8.48 28.85
CA GLU A 216 -1.03 -7.82 28.77
C GLU A 216 -0.78 -7.39 27.33
N LYS A 217 -0.14 -6.23 27.16
CA LYS A 217 0.21 -5.74 25.84
C LYS A 217 1.39 -6.51 25.28
N SER A 218 1.33 -6.83 23.98
CA SER A 218 2.46 -7.46 23.31
C SER A 218 3.71 -6.57 23.35
N ASN A 219 4.85 -7.18 23.66
CA ASN A 219 6.17 -6.58 23.51
C ASN A 219 6.90 -7.10 22.26
N HIS A 220 6.20 -7.85 21.40
CA HIS A 220 6.78 -8.48 20.22
C HIS A 220 6.92 -7.47 19.07
N TRP A 221 8.16 -7.11 18.73
CA TRP A 221 8.49 -6.16 17.66
C TRP A 221 7.72 -4.82 17.76
N ILE A 222 6.79 -4.55 16.84
CA ILE A 222 5.93 -3.35 16.87
C ILE A 222 4.93 -3.41 18.04
N GLY A 223 4.54 -4.61 18.47
CA GLY A 223 3.70 -4.84 19.65
C GLY A 223 2.24 -4.44 19.45
N TYR A 224 1.66 -4.72 18.29
CA TYR A 224 0.21 -4.61 18.12
C TYR A 224 -0.50 -5.91 18.51
N ASP A 225 -1.60 -5.75 19.23
CA ASP A 225 -2.48 -6.84 19.65
C ASP A 225 -3.69 -6.89 18.72
N PHE A 226 -3.65 -7.78 17.75
CA PHE A 226 -4.73 -7.96 16.79
C PHE A 226 -5.79 -8.90 17.35
N VAL A 227 -7.04 -8.45 17.41
CA VAL A 227 -8.14 -9.24 17.97
C VAL A 227 -9.09 -9.69 16.88
N TRP A 228 -9.40 -10.99 16.86
CA TRP A 228 -10.36 -11.57 15.93
C TRP A 228 -11.74 -10.95 16.12
N ASN A 229 -12.35 -10.53 15.01
CA ASN A 229 -13.68 -9.93 15.02
C ASN A 229 -14.63 -10.80 14.19
N GLU A 230 -15.49 -11.56 14.86
CA GLU A 230 -16.47 -12.46 14.22
C GLU A 230 -17.39 -11.72 13.24
N ASN A 231 -17.75 -10.48 13.55
CA ASN A 231 -18.59 -9.67 12.67
C ASN A 231 -17.87 -9.29 11.38
N PHE A 232 -16.56 -9.13 11.42
CA PHE A 232 -15.77 -8.79 10.25
C PHE A 232 -15.18 -10.03 9.59
N GLY A 233 -15.10 -11.17 10.26
CA GLY A 233 -14.41 -12.36 9.78
C GLY A 233 -12.91 -12.15 9.58
N THR A 234 -12.32 -11.16 10.26
CA THR A 234 -10.89 -10.86 10.19
C THR A 234 -10.43 -10.22 11.50
N TYR A 235 -9.12 -10.03 11.65
CA TYR A 235 -8.54 -9.36 12.80
C TYR A 235 -8.72 -7.85 12.74
N THR A 236 -8.80 -7.22 13.91
CA THR A 236 -8.89 -5.78 14.05
C THR A 236 -7.86 -5.24 15.03
N TYR A 237 -7.46 -3.98 14.83
CA TYR A 237 -6.72 -3.22 15.82
C TYR A 237 -7.21 -1.77 15.77
N LYS A 238 -7.63 -1.24 16.93
CA LYS A 238 -8.28 0.09 17.03
C LYS A 238 -9.39 0.29 15.98
N ASN A 239 -10.34 -0.64 15.85
CA ASN A 239 -11.43 -0.60 14.84
C ASN A 239 -11.00 -0.68 13.36
N ASN A 240 -9.71 -0.73 13.06
CA ASN A 240 -9.22 -0.91 11.69
C ASN A 240 -9.20 -2.41 11.37
N ALA A 241 -9.63 -2.78 10.17
CA ALA A 241 -9.61 -4.17 9.74
C ALA A 241 -8.24 -4.53 9.14
N PHE A 242 -7.69 -5.68 9.53
CA PHE A 242 -6.42 -6.19 9.02
C PHE A 242 -6.63 -7.54 8.34
N PHE A 243 -6.28 -7.60 7.07
CA PHE A 243 -6.21 -8.84 6.29
C PHE A 243 -4.77 -9.32 6.24
N PHE A 244 -4.54 -10.51 6.81
CA PHE A 244 -3.23 -11.16 6.76
C PHE A 244 -3.25 -12.20 5.64
N THR A 245 -2.56 -11.91 4.54
CA THR A 245 -2.59 -12.74 3.33
C THR A 245 -1.18 -13.21 2.95
N SER A 246 -1.09 -14.18 2.04
CA SER A 246 0.17 -14.40 1.32
C SER A 246 0.45 -13.24 0.36
N MET A 247 1.55 -13.31 -0.38
CA MET A 247 1.91 -12.27 -1.34
C MET A 247 0.79 -12.04 -2.37
N LEU A 248 0.58 -10.79 -2.78
CA LEU A 248 -0.34 -10.49 -3.87
C LEU A 248 0.29 -10.84 -5.23
N THR A 249 1.60 -10.68 -5.35
CA THR A 249 2.38 -10.95 -6.56
C THR A 249 3.61 -11.80 -6.25
N GLY A 250 4.21 -12.41 -7.28
CA GLY A 250 5.38 -13.29 -7.12
C GLY A 250 5.04 -14.78 -7.00
N GLN A 251 6.06 -15.59 -6.71
CA GLN A 251 5.97 -17.05 -6.82
C GLN A 251 4.99 -17.71 -5.84
N ARG A 252 4.80 -17.11 -4.65
CA ARG A 252 3.85 -17.59 -3.63
C ARG A 252 2.63 -16.68 -3.53
N ALA A 253 2.22 -16.12 -4.67
CA ALA A 253 1.05 -15.27 -4.72
C ALA A 253 -0.23 -16.05 -4.34
N LEU A 254 -1.22 -15.36 -3.79
CA LEU A 254 -2.56 -15.93 -3.58
C LEU A 254 -3.07 -16.60 -4.86
N ASP A 255 -3.69 -17.77 -4.70
CA ASP A 255 -4.47 -18.38 -5.77
C ASP A 255 -5.66 -17.48 -6.15
N ASN A 256 -6.20 -17.67 -7.35
CA ASN A 256 -7.26 -16.80 -7.87
C ASN A 256 -8.52 -16.80 -7.01
N GLY A 257 -8.86 -17.93 -6.36
CA GLY A 257 -10.01 -18.03 -5.47
C GLY A 257 -9.80 -17.24 -4.18
N SER A 258 -8.63 -17.38 -3.55
CA SER A 258 -8.29 -16.59 -2.36
C SER A 258 -8.19 -15.10 -2.66
N TYR A 259 -7.68 -14.75 -3.84
CA TYR A 259 -7.64 -13.36 -4.30
C TYR A 259 -9.05 -12.76 -4.50
N GLN A 260 -9.96 -13.50 -5.12
CA GLN A 260 -11.36 -13.07 -5.27
C GLN A 260 -12.07 -12.94 -3.92
N ARG A 261 -11.83 -13.89 -3.00
CA ARG A 261 -12.36 -13.82 -1.63
C ARG A 261 -11.85 -12.59 -0.89
N LEU A 262 -10.57 -12.24 -1.02
CA LEU A 262 -10.02 -11.01 -0.42
C LEU A 262 -10.79 -9.77 -0.88
N ILE A 263 -10.99 -9.60 -2.19
CA ILE A 263 -11.73 -8.45 -2.73
C ILE A 263 -13.18 -8.44 -2.23
N TRP A 264 -13.86 -9.59 -2.25
CA TRP A 264 -15.21 -9.72 -1.73
C TRP A 264 -15.30 -9.32 -0.25
N HIS A 265 -14.32 -9.76 0.55
CA HIS A 265 -14.27 -9.52 1.99
C HIS A 265 -13.94 -8.07 2.33
N ILE A 266 -13.05 -7.43 1.57
CA ILE A 266 -12.79 -5.99 1.67
C ILE A 266 -14.09 -5.21 1.42
N ASN A 267 -14.84 -5.54 0.36
CA ASN A 267 -16.12 -4.89 0.06
C ASN A 267 -17.18 -5.14 1.16
N TYR A 268 -17.22 -6.35 1.73
CA TYR A 268 -18.10 -6.65 2.86
C TYR A 268 -17.81 -5.74 4.06
N ILE A 269 -16.54 -5.62 4.46
CA ILE A 269 -16.13 -4.79 5.59
C ILE A 269 -16.34 -3.30 5.29
N LYS A 270 -15.95 -2.84 4.10
CA LYS A 270 -16.17 -1.48 3.61
C LYS A 270 -17.62 -1.04 3.85
N ASN A 271 -18.57 -1.83 3.36
CA ASN A 271 -20.01 -1.57 3.50
C ASN A 271 -20.47 -1.61 4.95
N LYS A 272 -19.92 -2.52 5.76
CA LYS A 272 -20.29 -2.68 7.18
C LYS A 272 -19.77 -1.55 8.07
N GLN A 273 -18.62 -0.97 7.72
CA GLN A 273 -18.01 0.14 8.45
C GLN A 273 -18.40 1.52 7.90
N GLY A 274 -19.08 1.58 6.75
CA GLY A 274 -19.41 2.85 6.09
C GLY A 274 -18.17 3.59 5.58
N ILE A 275 -17.14 2.85 5.17
CA ILE A 275 -15.95 3.42 4.53
C ILE A 275 -16.35 3.70 3.08
N GLU A 276 -16.20 4.94 2.61
CA GLU A 276 -16.54 5.36 1.24
C GLU A 276 -15.33 5.28 0.31
#